data_AF-A0A937MLW8-F1
#
_entry.id   AF-A0A937MLW8-F1
#
_cell.length_a   1.000
_cell.length_b   1.000
_cell.length_c   1.000
_cell.angle_alpha   90.00
_cell.angle_beta   90.00
_cell.angle_gamma   90.00
#
_symmetry.space_group_name_H-M   'P 1'
#
loop_
_entity.id
_entity.type
_entity.pdbx_description
1 polymer ?
#
loop_
_entity_poly.entity_id
_entity_poly.type
_entity_poly.pdbx_seq_one_letter_code
_entity_poly.pdbx_strand_id
1 'polypeptide(L)'
;MLGVIFFIYVNLAFPETRCEFVTHLESPDAAADCFECHLKCTPKIAQDWYESKHGVILVKCFVCHGQPDGKGSVPYAVDPDVDGTCRKCHDPSINRMEHLYGLELNCNKCHPFHQNSLHHKAYVKPIAKKKIE
;
A
#
# COMPACT_ATOMS: atom_id res chain seq x y z
N MET A 1 21.20 8.24 -29.00
CA MET A 1 21.80 9.52 -28.53
C MET A 1 20.77 10.43 -27.84
N LEU A 2 19.58 10.65 -28.42
CA LEU A 2 18.52 11.49 -27.83
C LEU A 2 18.06 11.06 -26.41
N GLY A 3 17.92 9.75 -26.15
CA GLY A 3 17.51 9.26 -24.83
C GLY A 3 18.52 9.56 -23.71
N VAL A 4 19.81 9.54 -24.02
CA VAL A 4 20.88 9.85 -23.06
C VAL A 4 20.90 11.35 -22.74
N ILE A 5 20.73 12.19 -23.77
CA ILE A 5 20.66 13.64 -23.62
C ILE A 5 19.42 14.05 -22.81
N PHE A 6 18.28 13.40 -23.05
CA PHE A 6 17.05 13.61 -22.27
C PHE A 6 17.25 13.23 -20.79
N PHE A 7 17.85 12.07 -20.52
CA PHE A 7 18.15 11.64 -19.15
C PHE A 7 19.10 12.60 -18.43
N ILE A 8 20.16 13.06 -19.10
CA ILE A 8 21.11 14.03 -18.53
C ILE A 8 20.40 15.36 -18.25
N TYR A 9 19.60 15.86 -19.19
CA TYR A 9 18.84 17.10 -19.02
C TYR A 9 17.90 17.04 -17.82
N VAL A 10 17.10 15.97 -17.69
CA VAL A 10 16.19 15.79 -16.56
C VAL A 10 16.96 15.73 -15.24
N ASN A 11 18.11 15.05 -15.21
CA ASN A 11 18.93 14.97 -14.00
C ASN A 11 19.53 16.32 -13.60
N LEU A 12 19.97 17.14 -14.55
CA LEU A 12 20.59 18.44 -14.27
C LEU A 12 19.57 19.55 -13.99
N ALA A 13 18.41 19.52 -14.64
CA ALA A 13 17.40 20.58 -14.53
C ALA A 13 16.57 20.51 -13.25
N PHE A 14 16.46 19.33 -12.62
CA PHE A 14 15.61 19.11 -11.44
C PHE A 14 16.34 18.45 -10.27
N PRO A 15 17.47 19.01 -9.78
CA PRO A 15 18.25 18.41 -8.70
C PRO A 15 17.47 18.30 -7.38
N GLU A 16 16.59 19.27 -7.11
CA GLU A 16 15.73 19.36 -5.92
C GLU A 16 14.59 18.31 -5.88
N THR A 17 14.27 17.69 -7.03
CA THR A 17 13.19 16.69 -7.11
C THR A 17 13.66 15.27 -6.82
N ARG A 18 14.96 15.10 -6.51
CA ARG A 18 15.51 13.80 -6.14
C ARG A 18 15.11 13.51 -4.69
N CYS A 19 14.57 12.32 -4.46
CA CYS A 19 14.31 11.85 -3.11
C CYS A 19 15.67 11.70 -2.39
N GLU A 20 15.99 12.63 -1.50
CA GLU A 20 17.28 12.71 -0.80
C GLU A 20 17.45 11.58 0.24
N PHE A 21 16.34 10.96 0.66
CA PHE A 21 16.32 9.98 1.74
C PHE A 21 16.36 8.54 1.23
N VAL A 22 17.48 7.85 1.51
CA VAL A 22 17.67 6.40 1.32
C VAL A 22 17.05 5.59 2.48
N THR A 23 16.70 6.24 3.59
CA THR A 23 16.20 5.59 4.81
C THR A 23 14.87 6.19 5.28
N HIS A 24 14.03 5.41 5.95
CA HIS A 24 12.80 5.94 6.53
C HIS A 24 13.10 6.83 7.74
N LEU A 25 12.26 7.84 7.96
CA LEU A 25 12.38 8.78 9.07
C LEU A 25 12.17 8.05 10.40
N GLU A 26 13.08 8.23 11.36
CA GLU A 26 12.99 7.58 12.68
C GLU A 26 11.99 8.26 13.64
N SER A 27 11.66 9.55 13.41
CA SER A 27 10.78 10.31 14.30
C SER A 27 9.30 10.22 13.87
N PRO A 28 8.37 9.83 14.76
CA PRO A 28 6.95 9.75 14.46
C PRO A 28 6.31 11.12 14.13
N ASP A 29 6.87 12.22 14.63
CA ASP A 29 6.37 13.58 14.34
C ASP A 29 6.64 14.01 12.89
N ALA A 30 7.69 13.46 12.27
CA ALA A 30 8.01 13.66 10.85
C ALA A 30 7.48 12.52 9.96
N ALA A 31 7.32 11.31 10.51
CA ALA A 31 6.79 10.14 9.81
C ALA A 31 5.25 10.07 9.78
N ALA A 32 4.54 10.91 10.54
CA ALA A 32 3.07 10.92 10.58
C ALA A 32 2.44 11.21 9.21
N ASP A 33 3.16 11.91 8.33
CA ASP A 33 2.79 12.10 6.93
C ASP A 33 3.66 11.27 5.96
N CYS A 34 3.60 9.94 6.11
CA CYS A 34 4.17 9.01 5.13
C CYS A 34 3.74 9.38 3.69
N PHE A 35 2.51 9.91 3.53
CA PHE A 35 1.93 10.20 2.23
C PHE A 35 2.68 11.32 1.50
N GLU A 36 3.08 12.40 2.16
CA GLU A 36 3.77 13.51 1.49
C GLU A 36 5.09 13.05 0.84
N CYS A 37 5.90 12.28 1.55
CA CYS A 37 7.14 11.74 1.02
C CYS A 37 6.87 10.69 -0.07
N HIS A 38 5.95 9.75 0.19
CA HIS A 38 5.63 8.69 -0.77
C HIS A 38 4.91 9.19 -2.03
N LEU A 39 4.25 10.33 -1.99
CA LEU A 39 3.70 10.99 -3.19
C LEU A 39 4.81 11.50 -4.10
N LYS A 40 5.96 11.90 -3.54
CA LYS A 40 7.13 12.34 -4.32
C LYS A 40 7.98 11.15 -4.79
N CYS A 41 8.23 10.19 -3.90
CA CYS A 41 9.20 9.11 -4.14
C CYS A 41 8.56 7.86 -4.78
N THR A 42 7.28 7.61 -4.52
CA THR A 42 6.49 6.49 -5.09
C THR A 42 5.09 6.93 -5.54
N PRO A 43 4.99 7.94 -6.43
CA PRO A 43 3.74 8.64 -6.75
C PRO A 43 2.60 7.71 -7.13
N LYS A 44 2.88 6.68 -7.94
CA LYS A 44 1.87 5.71 -8.37
C LYS A 44 1.29 4.92 -7.19
N ILE A 45 2.15 4.42 -6.30
CA ILE A 45 1.73 3.61 -5.15
C ILE A 45 0.94 4.46 -4.17
N ALA A 46 1.41 5.68 -3.88
CA ALA A 46 0.72 6.61 -3.01
C ALA A 46 -0.67 6.98 -3.57
N GLN A 47 -0.76 7.25 -4.88
CA GLN A 47 -2.03 7.54 -5.53
C GLN A 47 -2.97 6.33 -5.51
N ASP A 48 -2.48 5.14 -5.83
CA ASP A 48 -3.31 3.94 -5.81
C ASP A 48 -3.80 3.60 -4.39
N TRP A 49 -2.98 3.85 -3.36
CA TRP A 49 -3.41 3.77 -1.96
C TRP A 49 -4.53 4.78 -1.66
N TYR A 50 -4.32 6.06 -2.03
CA TYR A 50 -5.27 7.15 -1.78
C TYR A 50 -6.65 6.85 -2.38
N GLU A 51 -6.67 6.26 -3.58
CA GLU A 51 -7.89 5.86 -4.29
C GLU A 51 -8.40 4.46 -3.92
N SER A 52 -7.69 3.73 -3.06
CA SER A 52 -8.12 2.41 -2.59
C SER A 52 -9.20 2.54 -1.52
N LYS A 53 -9.92 1.44 -1.23
CA LYS A 53 -10.86 1.41 -0.11
C LYS A 53 -10.22 1.77 1.24
N HIS A 54 -8.95 1.39 1.45
CA HIS A 54 -8.21 1.71 2.68
C HIS A 54 -7.82 3.20 2.75
N GLY A 55 -7.44 3.81 1.62
CA GLY A 55 -7.16 5.25 1.55
C GLY A 55 -8.40 6.11 1.76
N VAL A 56 -9.52 5.73 1.14
CA VAL A 56 -10.81 6.45 1.27
C VAL A 56 -11.34 6.49 2.71
N ILE A 57 -11.07 5.45 3.51
CA ILE A 57 -11.44 5.40 4.94
C ILE A 57 -10.30 5.83 5.87
N LEU A 58 -9.22 6.38 5.32
CA LEU A 58 -8.07 6.94 6.06
C LEU A 58 -7.29 5.91 6.93
N VAL A 59 -7.24 4.64 6.52
CA VAL A 59 -6.31 3.67 7.12
C VAL A 59 -4.88 4.10 6.78
N LYS A 60 -4.17 4.60 7.79
CA LYS A 60 -2.81 5.14 7.65
C LYS A 60 -1.81 4.05 7.26
N CYS A 61 -0.75 4.43 6.54
CA CYS A 61 0.27 3.51 6.02
C CYS A 61 0.86 2.60 7.12
N PHE A 62 1.18 3.18 8.28
CA PHE A 62 1.75 2.46 9.42
C PHE A 62 0.83 1.41 10.06
N VAL A 63 -0.47 1.41 9.75
CA VAL A 63 -1.39 0.36 10.21
C VAL A 63 -1.00 -0.99 9.61
N CYS A 64 -0.53 -0.98 8.36
CA CYS A 64 -0.04 -2.17 7.68
C CYS A 64 1.48 -2.29 7.76
N HIS A 65 2.20 -1.18 7.57
CA HIS A 65 3.66 -1.17 7.46
C HIS A 65 4.39 -1.01 8.80
N GLY A 66 3.69 -0.75 9.90
CA GLY A 66 4.29 -0.44 11.20
C GLY A 66 4.81 1.00 11.28
N GLN A 67 5.17 1.44 12.49
CA GLN A 67 5.84 2.72 12.68
C GLN A 67 7.36 2.54 12.63
N PRO A 68 8.11 3.41 11.92
CA PRO A 68 9.57 3.29 11.81
C PRO A 68 10.32 3.29 13.16
N ASP A 69 9.74 3.89 14.20
CA ASP A 69 10.29 3.91 15.57
C ASP A 69 10.07 2.59 16.34
N GLY A 70 9.45 1.59 15.69
CA GLY A 70 9.17 0.28 16.26
C GLY A 70 8.01 0.24 17.26
N LYS A 71 7.31 1.36 17.50
CA LYS A 71 6.21 1.43 18.48
C LYS A 71 4.82 1.15 17.89
N GLY A 72 4.77 0.79 16.60
CA GLY A 72 3.54 0.43 15.91
C GLY A 72 2.93 -0.89 16.40
N SER A 73 1.66 -1.11 16.06
CA SER A 73 0.94 -2.35 16.39
C SER A 73 1.37 -3.56 15.54
N VAL A 74 2.15 -3.34 14.49
CA VAL A 74 2.83 -4.35 13.66
C VAL A 74 4.31 -3.97 13.54
N PRO A 75 5.21 -4.96 13.36
CA PRO A 75 6.60 -4.69 13.05
C PRO A 75 6.74 -3.79 11.82
N TYR A 76 7.73 -2.90 11.85
CA TYR A 76 7.99 -2.04 10.71
C TYR A 76 8.55 -2.83 9.54
N ALA A 77 7.87 -2.81 8.38
CA ALA A 77 8.29 -3.51 7.17
C ALA A 77 7.72 -2.84 5.91
N VAL A 78 8.57 -2.71 4.88
CA VAL A 78 8.15 -2.25 3.54
C VAL A 78 7.22 -3.27 2.87
N ASP A 79 7.45 -4.56 3.11
CA ASP A 79 6.56 -5.65 2.73
C ASP A 79 6.07 -6.34 4.00
N PRO A 80 4.88 -5.97 4.52
CA PRO A 80 4.40 -6.47 5.79
C PRO A 80 3.92 -7.91 5.69
N ASP A 81 3.93 -8.63 6.82
CA ASP A 81 3.27 -9.93 6.92
C ASP A 81 1.78 -9.77 6.61
N VAL A 82 1.39 -10.19 5.40
CA VAL A 82 0.05 -10.01 4.85
C VAL A 82 -0.98 -10.74 5.71
N ASP A 83 -0.66 -11.93 6.20
CA ASP A 83 -1.60 -12.71 7.01
C ASP A 83 -1.84 -12.07 8.37
N GLY A 84 -0.76 -11.83 9.11
CA GLY A 84 -0.85 -11.22 10.43
C GLY A 84 -1.48 -9.82 10.37
N THR A 85 -1.19 -9.06 9.31
CA THR A 85 -1.70 -7.70 9.16
C THR A 85 -3.17 -7.67 8.75
N CYS A 86 -3.55 -8.39 7.70
CA CYS A 86 -4.92 -8.39 7.19
C CYS A 86 -5.88 -9.03 8.19
N ARG A 87 -5.46 -10.11 8.87
CA ARG A 87 -6.30 -10.83 9.84
C ARG A 87 -6.71 -9.96 11.03
N LYS A 88 -5.89 -9.01 11.46
CA LYS A 88 -6.25 -8.07 12.54
C LYS A 88 -7.57 -7.33 12.32
N CYS A 89 -7.95 -7.08 11.07
CA CYS A 89 -9.22 -6.41 10.73
C CYS A 89 -10.21 -7.31 9.98
N HIS A 90 -9.74 -8.34 9.28
CA HIS A 90 -10.55 -9.21 8.44
C HIS A 90 -10.80 -10.61 9.02
N ASP A 91 -10.42 -10.86 10.28
CA ASP A 91 -10.52 -12.18 10.91
C ASP A 91 -11.86 -12.89 10.70
N PRO A 92 -13.03 -12.26 10.93
CA PRO A 92 -14.31 -12.96 10.76
C PRO A 92 -14.55 -13.44 9.32
N SER A 93 -14.10 -12.66 8.33
CA SER A 93 -14.23 -13.03 6.92
C SER A 93 -13.23 -14.10 6.53
N ILE A 94 -12.00 -14.02 7.02
CA ILE A 94 -10.95 -15.00 6.73
C ILE A 94 -11.30 -16.35 7.36
N ASN A 95 -11.70 -16.40 8.63
CA ASN A 95 -12.12 -17.63 9.30
C ASN A 95 -13.28 -18.31 8.58
N ARG A 96 -14.24 -17.51 8.07
CA ARG A 96 -15.34 -18.04 7.26
C ARG A 96 -14.84 -18.66 5.96
N MET A 97 -13.94 -17.99 5.24
CA MET A 97 -13.40 -18.50 3.98
C MET A 97 -12.54 -19.74 4.21
N GLU A 98 -11.73 -19.75 5.27
CA GLU A 98 -10.92 -20.88 5.70
C GLU A 98 -11.77 -22.12 6.01
N HIS A 99 -12.87 -21.96 6.75
CA HIS A 99 -13.80 -23.06 7.03
C HIS A 99 -14.46 -23.63 5.75
N LEU A 100 -14.76 -22.78 4.76
CA LEU A 100 -15.46 -23.20 3.54
C LEU A 100 -14.55 -23.77 2.46
N TYR A 101 -13.32 -23.25 2.35
CA TYR A 101 -12.44 -23.47 1.21
C TYR A 101 -11.00 -23.83 1.58
N GLY A 102 -10.67 -23.90 2.87
CA GLY A 102 -9.30 -24.02 3.36
C GLY A 102 -8.57 -22.66 3.43
N LEU A 103 -7.42 -22.65 4.11
CA LEU A 103 -6.62 -21.45 4.33
C LEU A 103 -5.74 -21.12 3.11
N GLU A 104 -5.89 -19.91 2.56
CA GLU A 104 -4.90 -19.30 1.67
C GLU A 104 -4.23 -18.14 2.40
N LEU A 105 -2.93 -18.27 2.62
CA LEU A 105 -2.08 -17.33 3.35
C LEU A 105 -1.68 -16.09 2.51
N ASN A 106 -1.73 -16.20 1.18
CA ASN A 106 -1.33 -15.08 0.33
C ASN A 106 -2.54 -14.27 -0.10
N CYS A 107 -3.20 -13.59 0.85
CA CYS A 107 -4.38 -12.75 0.61
C CYS A 107 -4.19 -11.84 -0.62
N ASN A 108 -2.99 -11.28 -0.76
CA ASN A 108 -2.59 -10.36 -1.83
C ASN A 108 -2.53 -10.96 -3.24
N LYS A 109 -2.43 -12.29 -3.41
CA LYS A 109 -2.48 -12.92 -4.75
C LYS A 109 -3.81 -12.64 -5.46
N CYS A 110 -4.89 -12.60 -4.69
CA CYS A 110 -6.24 -12.33 -5.18
C CYS A 110 -6.73 -10.93 -4.79
N HIS A 111 -6.23 -10.37 -3.69
CA HIS A 111 -6.55 -9.03 -3.17
C HIS A 111 -5.34 -8.11 -3.23
N PRO A 112 -4.91 -7.67 -4.43
CA PRO A 112 -3.76 -6.80 -4.56
C PRO A 112 -3.94 -5.52 -3.73
N PHE A 113 -2.87 -5.11 -3.06
CA PHE A 113 -2.80 -3.89 -2.25
C PHE A 113 -2.39 -2.68 -3.09
N HIS A 114 -2.61 -1.49 -2.53
CA HIS A 114 -2.39 -0.21 -3.22
C HIS A 114 -2.95 -0.27 -4.64
N GLN A 115 -4.24 -0.64 -4.74
CA GLN A 115 -4.96 -0.66 -6.00
C GLN A 115 -6.04 0.40 -5.96
N ASN A 116 -5.99 1.26 -6.96
CA ASN A 116 -7.00 2.23 -7.29
C ASN A 116 -8.37 1.52 -7.41
N SER A 117 -9.31 1.86 -6.52
CA SER A 117 -10.65 1.27 -6.52
C SER A 117 -11.62 1.95 -7.48
N LEU A 118 -11.23 3.10 -8.06
CA LEU A 118 -12.07 3.94 -8.92
C LEU A 118 -12.00 3.52 -10.41
N HIS A 119 -10.85 3.04 -10.86
CA HIS A 119 -10.53 2.66 -12.24
C HIS A 119 -10.32 1.15 -12.40
N HIS A 120 -10.13 0.42 -11.31
CA HIS A 120 -10.29 -1.03 -11.29
C HIS A 120 -11.72 -1.32 -10.82
N LYS A 121 -12.32 -2.42 -11.30
CA LYS A 121 -13.70 -2.85 -11.02
C LYS A 121 -14.02 -3.13 -9.54
N ALA A 122 -13.42 -2.45 -8.57
CA ALA A 122 -13.54 -2.66 -7.13
C ALA A 122 -14.92 -2.36 -6.54
N TYR A 123 -15.82 -1.73 -7.32
CA TYR A 123 -17.25 -1.62 -7.01
C TYR A 123 -18.11 -2.66 -7.73
N VAL A 124 -17.55 -3.37 -8.72
CA VAL A 124 -18.20 -4.53 -9.30
C VAL A 124 -18.19 -5.63 -8.25
N LYS A 125 -19.34 -6.27 -8.03
CA LYS A 125 -19.45 -7.37 -7.08
C LYS A 125 -18.41 -8.44 -7.44
N PRO A 126 -17.52 -8.82 -6.50
CA PRO A 126 -16.59 -9.93 -6.75
C PRO A 126 -17.36 -11.19 -7.10
N ILE A 127 -16.72 -12.11 -7.82
CA ILE A 127 -17.34 -13.38 -8.28
C ILE A 127 -17.97 -14.14 -7.11
N ALA A 128 -17.34 -14.12 -5.93
CA ALA A 128 -17.86 -14.69 -4.69
C ALA A 128 -19.20 -14.09 -4.20
N LYS A 129 -19.60 -12.92 -4.70
CA LYS A 129 -20.86 -12.23 -4.37
C LYS A 129 -21.87 -12.23 -5.52
N LYS A 130 -21.56 -12.86 -6.67
CA LYS A 130 -22.59 -13.15 -7.69
C LYS A 130 -23.45 -14.29 -7.16
N LYS A 131 -24.74 -14.03 -6.95
CA LYS A 131 -25.71 -15.11 -6.74
C LYS A 131 -25.71 -15.97 -8.00
N ILE A 132 -25.56 -17.28 -7.82
CA ILE A 132 -25.93 -18.24 -8.86
C ILE A 132 -27.46 -18.30 -8.78
N GLU A 133 -28.13 -17.82 -9.82
CA GLU A 133 -29.58 -17.97 -10.01
C GLU A 133 -29.91 -19.38 -10.47
#